data_AF-A0A954BKH7-F1
#
_entry.id   AF-A0A954BKH7-F1
#
_cell.length_a   1.000
_cell.length_b   1.000
_cell.length_c   1.000
_cell.angle_alpha   90.00
_cell.angle_beta   90.00
_cell.angle_gamma   90.00
#
_symmetry.space_group_name_H-M   'P 1'
#
loop_
_entity.id
_entity.type
_entity.pdbx_description
1 polymer ?
#
loop_
_entity_poly.entity_id
_entity_poly.type
_entity_poly.pdbx_seq_one_letter_code
_entity_poly.pdbx_strand_id
1 'polypeptide(L)'
;RIIAYGDETSPLHEMSFACRVGRDDAPPRPATLKVNNVFAMLRAVDAGLGIADVPDYMASTMPRLVKVLPENVGPIFDLYFIYPSDLRRSKRVAAFRDFLTGETEALRRSAMRQA
;
A
#
# COMPACT_ATOMS: atom_id res chain seq x y z
N ARG A 1 -7.46 13.31 -12.46
CA ARG A 1 -7.81 13.61 -11.05
C ARG A 1 -7.05 12.61 -10.19
N ILE A 2 -6.13 13.10 -9.35
CA ILE A 2 -5.31 12.24 -8.48
C ILE A 2 -5.90 12.26 -7.07
N ILE A 3 -5.98 11.11 -6.44
CA ILE A 3 -6.30 10.94 -5.03
C ILE A 3 -5.00 10.55 -4.34
N ALA A 4 -4.61 11.30 -3.30
CA ALA A 4 -3.32 11.15 -2.63
C ALA A 4 -3.49 10.82 -1.13
N TYR A 5 -2.49 10.16 -0.56
CA TYR A 5 -2.48 9.85 0.86
C TYR A 5 -1.98 11.04 1.69
N GLY A 6 -2.80 11.47 2.65
CA GLY A 6 -2.42 12.48 3.64
C GLY A 6 -1.90 13.78 3.02
N ASP A 7 -0.95 14.41 3.70
CA ASP A 7 -0.20 15.57 3.23
C ASP A 7 1.30 15.26 3.07
N GLU A 8 2.06 16.25 2.60
CA GLU A 8 3.50 16.12 2.32
C GLU A 8 4.35 15.94 3.58
N THR A 9 3.80 16.19 4.77
CA THR A 9 4.49 16.00 6.05
C THR A 9 4.33 14.58 6.60
N SER A 10 3.49 13.76 5.97
CA SER A 10 3.29 12.38 6.39
C SER A 10 4.57 11.55 6.24
N PRO A 11 4.93 10.72 7.23
CA PRO A 11 5.95 9.70 7.06
C PRO A 11 5.65 8.72 5.90
N LEU A 12 4.39 8.67 5.47
CA LEU A 12 3.91 7.86 4.35
C LEU A 12 3.70 8.67 3.06
N HIS A 13 4.38 9.80 2.88
CA HIS A 13 4.28 10.62 1.66
C HIS A 13 4.70 9.86 0.39
N GLU A 14 5.48 8.78 0.52
CA GLU A 14 5.79 7.85 -0.59
C GLU A 14 4.51 7.23 -1.19
N MET A 15 3.43 7.11 -0.40
CA MET A 15 2.07 6.73 -0.83
C MET A 15 1.33 7.83 -1.61
N SER A 16 2.05 8.82 -2.14
CA SER A 16 1.56 9.78 -3.13
C SER A 16 2.33 9.62 -4.44
N PHE A 17 2.73 8.39 -4.78
CA PHE A 17 3.50 8.06 -5.97
C PHE A 17 2.80 8.54 -7.26
N ALA A 18 1.48 8.43 -7.34
CA ALA A 18 0.69 8.88 -8.50
C ALA A 18 0.87 10.39 -8.81
N CYS A 19 1.21 11.20 -7.80
CA CYS A 19 1.51 12.61 -7.98
C CYS A 19 2.85 12.85 -8.69
N ARG A 20 3.83 11.94 -8.56
CA ARG A 20 5.21 12.12 -9.01
C ARG A 20 5.58 11.31 -10.25
N VAL A 21 4.95 10.16 -10.49
CA VAL A 21 5.31 9.27 -11.60
C VAL A 21 5.35 10.01 -12.95
N GLY A 22 6.49 9.91 -13.65
CA GLY A 22 6.75 10.58 -14.93
C GLY A 22 6.86 12.11 -14.83
N ARG A 23 7.26 12.66 -13.67
CA ARG A 23 7.49 14.10 -13.44
C ARG A 23 8.80 14.35 -12.70
N ASP A 24 9.86 13.70 -13.16
CA ASP A 24 11.18 13.76 -12.51
C ASP A 24 11.71 15.20 -12.45
N ASP A 25 11.52 15.97 -13.53
CA ASP A 25 11.95 17.38 -13.65
C ASP A 25 10.81 18.40 -13.45
N ALA A 26 9.70 18.01 -12.81
CA ALA A 26 8.54 18.89 -12.66
C ALA A 26 7.88 18.82 -11.26
N PRO A 27 7.14 19.87 -10.85
CA PRO A 27 6.37 19.82 -9.61
C PRO A 27 5.36 18.66 -9.61
N PRO A 28 5.03 18.06 -8.45
CA PRO A 28 4.03 17.00 -8.35
C PRO A 28 2.67 17.43 -8.91
N ARG A 29 1.88 16.48 -9.42
CA ARG A 29 0.49 16.75 -9.81
C ARG A 29 -0.31 17.12 -8.56
N PRO A 30 -1.18 18.15 -8.61
CA PRO A 30 -2.05 18.46 -7.49
C PRO A 30 -3.07 17.34 -7.26
N ALA A 31 -3.22 16.95 -6.00
CA ALA A 31 -4.27 16.01 -5.60
C ALA A 31 -5.64 16.71 -5.59
N THR A 32 -6.64 16.08 -6.19
CA THR A 32 -8.04 16.54 -6.15
C THR A 32 -8.69 16.15 -4.82
N LEU A 33 -8.21 15.08 -4.20
CA LEU A 33 -8.65 14.60 -2.90
C LEU A 33 -7.43 14.09 -2.13
N LYS A 34 -7.30 14.51 -0.87
CA LYS A 34 -6.28 14.01 0.07
C LYS A 34 -6.98 13.29 1.20
N VAL A 35 -6.59 12.05 1.49
CA VAL A 35 -7.19 11.24 2.57
C VAL A 35 -6.09 10.47 3.28
N ASN A 36 -6.11 10.39 4.60
CA ASN A 36 -5.15 9.63 5.40
C ASN A 36 -5.61 8.18 5.66
N ASN A 37 -6.35 7.59 4.71
CA ASN A 37 -6.87 6.23 4.82
C ASN A 37 -6.91 5.55 3.45
N VAL A 38 -6.11 4.49 3.30
CA VAL A 38 -5.96 3.75 2.03
C VAL A 38 -7.26 3.11 1.58
N PHE A 39 -8.07 2.56 2.49
CA PHE A 39 -9.36 1.98 2.14
C PHE A 39 -10.33 3.04 1.62
N ALA A 40 -10.33 4.24 2.19
CA ALA A 40 -11.13 5.36 1.69
C ALA A 40 -10.67 5.82 0.29
N MET A 41 -9.35 5.86 0.03
CA MET A 41 -8.82 6.11 -1.32
C MET A 41 -9.29 5.06 -2.31
N LEU A 42 -9.22 3.79 -1.93
CA LEU A 42 -9.65 2.65 -2.74
C LEU A 42 -11.15 2.75 -3.11
N ARG A 43 -12.00 3.10 -2.13
CA ARG A 43 -13.44 3.35 -2.34
C ARG A 43 -13.71 4.56 -3.24
N ALA A 44 -12.91 5.62 -3.13
CA ALA A 44 -13.02 6.78 -4.00
C ALA A 44 -12.66 6.45 -5.47
N VAL A 45 -11.65 5.61 -5.70
CA VAL A 45 -11.32 5.09 -7.04
C VAL A 45 -12.47 4.22 -7.57
N ASP A 46 -12.99 3.30 -6.75
CA ASP A 46 -14.11 2.41 -7.11
C ASP A 46 -15.41 3.16 -7.43
N ALA A 47 -15.57 4.37 -6.89
CA ALA A 47 -16.65 5.30 -7.17
C ALA A 47 -16.37 6.26 -8.35
N GLY A 48 -15.21 6.15 -9.02
CA GLY A 48 -14.87 6.91 -10.21
C GLY A 48 -14.34 8.33 -9.95
N LEU A 49 -13.87 8.65 -8.74
CA LEU A 49 -13.39 10.00 -8.41
C LEU A 49 -12.04 10.31 -9.07
N GLY A 50 -11.20 9.30 -9.32
CA GLY A 50 -9.87 9.49 -9.92
C GLY A 50 -8.99 8.25 -9.85
N ILE A 51 -7.68 8.49 -9.96
CA ILE A 51 -6.61 7.49 -9.87
C ILE A 51 -5.89 7.67 -8.53
N ALA A 52 -5.52 6.56 -7.90
CA ALA A 52 -4.73 6.53 -6.67
C ALA A 52 -3.70 5.41 -6.75
N ASP A 53 -2.55 5.60 -6.12
CA ASP A 53 -1.69 4.48 -5.75
C ASP A 53 -2.28 3.79 -4.51
N VAL A 54 -2.49 2.48 -4.64
CA VAL A 54 -3.07 1.62 -3.60
C VAL A 54 -2.29 0.31 -3.55
N PRO A 55 -2.16 -0.34 -2.38
CA PRO A 55 -1.48 -1.63 -2.30
C PRO A 55 -2.17 -2.69 -3.15
N ASP A 56 -1.39 -3.47 -3.89
CA ASP A 56 -1.90 -4.53 -4.78
C ASP A 56 -2.81 -5.53 -4.04
N TYR A 57 -2.45 -5.90 -2.81
CA TYR A 57 -3.26 -6.83 -2.00
C TYR A 57 -4.67 -6.28 -1.71
N MET A 58 -4.83 -4.96 -1.58
CA MET A 58 -6.15 -4.35 -1.40
C MET A 58 -6.89 -4.23 -2.73
N ALA A 59 -6.18 -3.79 -3.79
CA ALA A 59 -6.76 -3.62 -5.12
C ALA A 59 -7.32 -4.94 -5.68
N SER A 60 -6.65 -6.07 -5.43
CA SER A 60 -7.11 -7.41 -5.85
C SER A 60 -8.50 -7.80 -5.34
N THR A 61 -8.97 -7.15 -4.28
CA THR A 61 -10.32 -7.38 -3.71
C THR A 61 -11.42 -6.60 -4.42
N MET A 62 -11.09 -5.71 -5.35
CA MET A 62 -12.04 -4.84 -6.04
C MET A 62 -12.09 -5.13 -7.55
N PRO A 63 -13.11 -5.85 -8.05
CA PRO A 63 -13.18 -6.27 -9.44
C PRO A 63 -13.23 -5.15 -10.49
N ARG A 64 -13.66 -3.95 -10.11
CA ARG A 64 -13.81 -2.81 -11.04
C ARG A 64 -12.55 -1.96 -11.16
N LEU A 65 -11.54 -2.21 -10.34
CA LEU A 65 -10.28 -1.47 -10.41
C LEU A 65 -9.43 -2.01 -11.55
N VAL A 66 -8.82 -1.08 -12.28
CA VAL A 66 -7.92 -1.39 -13.39
C VAL A 66 -6.55 -0.82 -13.05
N LYS A 67 -5.52 -1.68 -13.08
CA LYS A 67 -4.13 -1.24 -12.93
C LYS A 67 -3.74 -0.39 -14.13
N VAL A 68 -3.37 0.85 -13.87
CA VAL A 68 -2.81 1.76 -14.86
C VAL A 68 -1.30 1.82 -14.69
N LEU A 69 -0.57 2.10 -15.77
CA LEU A 69 0.90 2.14 -15.77
C LEU A 69 1.52 0.81 -15.27
N PRO A 70 1.24 -0.33 -15.93
CA PRO A 70 1.68 -1.65 -15.46
C PRO A 70 3.21 -1.78 -15.36
N GLU A 71 3.95 -1.01 -16.16
CA GLU A 71 5.41 -1.01 -16.19
C GLU A 71 6.06 -0.17 -15.07
N ASN A 72 5.26 0.57 -14.30
CA ASN A 72 5.75 1.38 -13.20
C ASN A 72 5.54 0.66 -11.88
N VAL A 73 6.65 0.35 -11.20
CA VAL A 73 6.62 -0.20 -9.83
C VAL A 73 6.54 0.96 -8.85
N GLY A 74 5.50 0.93 -8.01
CA GLY A 74 5.32 1.89 -6.92
C GLY A 74 6.25 1.59 -5.72
N PRO A 75 6.15 2.37 -4.64
CA PRO A 75 6.91 2.11 -3.42
C PRO A 75 6.60 0.72 -2.85
N ILE A 76 7.66 0.05 -2.38
CA ILE A 76 7.56 -1.27 -1.74
C ILE A 76 7.72 -1.04 -0.23
N PHE A 77 6.76 -1.56 0.54
CA PHE A 77 6.77 -1.44 1.99
C PHE A 77 7.00 -2.81 2.62
N ASP A 78 7.93 -2.85 3.59
CA ASP A 78 8.15 -4.03 4.41
C ASP A 78 7.03 -4.21 5.44
N LEU A 79 6.61 -5.45 5.66
CA LEU A 79 5.64 -5.81 6.69
C LEU A 79 6.37 -6.29 7.95
N TYR A 80 6.12 -5.62 9.07
CA TYR A 80 6.72 -5.95 10.36
C TYR A 80 5.66 -6.43 11.37
N PHE A 81 5.97 -7.51 12.08
CA PHE A 81 5.22 -7.93 13.28
C PHE A 81 5.89 -7.36 14.53
N ILE A 82 5.33 -6.31 15.10
CA ILE A 82 5.91 -5.55 16.23
C ILE A 82 5.11 -5.82 17.51
N TYR A 83 5.81 -6.08 18.60
CA TYR A 83 5.24 -6.27 19.93
C TYR A 83 6.21 -5.79 21.02
N PRO A 84 5.74 -5.41 22.22
CA PRO A 84 6.61 -5.01 23.34
C PRO A 84 7.64 -6.08 23.69
N SER A 85 8.88 -5.67 23.99
CA SER A 85 10.00 -6.58 24.29
C SER A 85 9.70 -7.61 25.38
N ASP A 86 8.90 -7.22 26.38
CA ASP A 86 8.58 -8.02 27.56
C ASP A 86 7.74 -9.25 27.19
N LEU A 87 7.02 -9.19 26.05
CA LEU A 87 6.24 -10.29 25.52
C LEU A 87 7.06 -11.30 24.70
N ARG A 88 8.39 -11.12 24.57
CA ARG A 88 9.26 -12.03 23.82
C ARG A 88 9.19 -13.48 24.32
N ARG A 89 8.94 -13.69 25.62
CA ARG A 89 8.77 -15.04 26.22
C ARG A 89 7.31 -15.51 26.27
N SER A 90 6.36 -14.72 25.76
CA SER A 90 4.95 -15.08 25.75
C SER A 90 4.68 -16.19 24.74
N LYS A 91 4.20 -17.34 25.22
CA LYS A 91 3.79 -18.47 24.36
C LYS A 91 2.69 -18.07 23.36
N ARG A 92 1.78 -17.17 23.74
CA ARG A 92 0.71 -16.68 22.86
C ARG A 92 1.26 -15.85 21.71
N VAL A 93 2.23 -14.97 21.99
CA VAL A 93 2.88 -14.14 20.95
C VAL A 93 3.72 -15.01 20.02
N ALA A 94 4.46 -15.99 20.57
CA ALA A 94 5.21 -16.94 19.76
C ALA A 94 4.29 -17.75 18.84
N ALA A 95 3.22 -18.34 19.37
CA ALA A 95 2.26 -19.11 18.58
C ALA A 95 1.63 -18.28 17.46
N PHE A 96 1.24 -17.02 17.74
CA PHE A 96 0.68 -16.14 16.72
C PHE A 96 1.70 -15.72 15.65
N ARG A 97 2.95 -15.41 16.04
CA ARG A 97 4.04 -15.14 15.10
C ARG A 97 4.27 -16.34 14.17
N ASP A 98 4.30 -17.54 14.74
CA ASP A 98 4.57 -18.77 13.98
C ASP A 98 3.41 -19.03 13.00
N PHE A 99 2.17 -18.82 13.43
CA PHE A 99 0.99 -18.83 12.55
C PHE A 99 1.11 -17.81 11.41
N LEU A 100 1.35 -16.53 11.72
CA LEU A 100 1.50 -15.48 10.70
C LEU A 100 2.63 -15.78 9.70
N THR A 101 3.74 -16.31 10.19
CA THR A 101 4.88 -16.70 9.35
C THR A 101 4.44 -17.80 8.38
N GLY A 102 3.74 -18.83 8.88
CA GLY A 102 3.19 -19.90 8.03
C GLY A 102 2.23 -19.39 6.95
N GLU A 103 1.28 -18.53 7.31
CA GLU A 103 0.30 -17.98 6.35
C GLU A 103 0.95 -17.06 5.30
N THR A 104 1.97 -16.28 5.70
CA THR A 104 2.63 -15.33 4.80
C THR A 104 3.64 -15.97 3.87
N GLU A 105 4.12 -17.19 4.12
CA GLU A 105 4.99 -17.88 3.17
C GLU A 105 4.33 -18.08 1.80
N ALA A 106 3.02 -18.35 1.77
CA ALA A 106 2.26 -18.49 0.54
C ALA A 106 2.25 -17.16 -0.25
N LEU A 107 2.03 -16.05 0.45
CA LEU A 107 2.07 -14.70 -0.13
C LEU A 107 3.47 -14.38 -0.67
N ARG A 108 4.52 -14.68 0.09
CA ARG A 108 5.92 -14.44 -0.29
C ARG A 108 6.32 -15.20 -1.55
N ARG A 109 5.88 -16.46 -1.69
CA ARG A 109 6.10 -17.27 -2.91
C ARG A 109 5.38 -16.71 -4.13
N SER A 110 4.21 -16.09 -3.97
CA SER A 110 3.46 -15.48 -5.07
C SER A 110 4.05 -14.14 -5.52
N ALA A 111 4.55 -13.34 -4.57
CA ALA A 111 5.23 -12.08 -4.84
C ALA A 111 6.60 -12.30 -5.52
N MET A 112 7.38 -13.31 -5.08
CA MET A 112 8.67 -13.66 -5.67
C MET A 112 8.60 -14.28 -7.07
N ARG A 113 7.42 -14.71 -7.54
CA ARG A 113 7.22 -15.19 -8.93
C ARG A 113 6.88 -14.07 -9.91
N GLN A 114 6.54 -12.88 -9.40
CA GLN A 114 6.10 -11.72 -10.18
C GLN A 114 7.16 -10.59 -10.21
N ALA A 115 8.31 -10.82 -9.58
CA ALA A 115 9.50 -9.97 -9.60
C ALA A 115 10.59 -10.64 -10.43
#